data_AF-A0A447JE52-F1
#
_entry.id   AF-A0A447JE52-F1
#
_cell.length_a   1.000
_cell.length_b   1.000
_cell.length_c   1.000
_cell.angle_alpha   90.00
_cell.angle_beta   90.00
_cell.angle_gamma   90.00
#
_symmetry.space_group_name_H-M   'P 1'
#
loop_
_entity.id
_entity.type
_entity.pdbx_description
1 polymer ?
#
loop_
_entity_poly.entity_id
_entity_poly.type
_entity_poly.pdbx_seq_one_letter_code
_entity_poly.pdbx_strand_id
1 'polypeptide(L)'
;MHTDDIQRWAPRQTVRFDLIISNPPYYEPGVECATPQREQARYTATLDHQTLLAIAADCITEDGFFCVVLPEQIGNAFTQQALNMGWHLRLRTDVAENEARLPHRVLLAFSPQAGECFSDRLVIRGSDQHYSESYTALTQAFYLFM
;
A
#
# COMPACT_ATOMS: atom_id res chain seq x y z
N MET A 1 10.23 -17.25 -5.62
CA MET A 1 10.65 -15.83 -5.59
C MET A 1 10.99 -15.43 -7.01
N HIS A 2 10.27 -14.45 -7.57
CA HIS A 2 10.56 -13.89 -8.90
C HIS A 2 11.25 -12.54 -8.71
N THR A 3 12.28 -12.27 -9.51
CA THR A 3 12.99 -10.98 -9.51
C THR A 3 12.85 -10.40 -10.90
N ASP A 4 11.76 -9.67 -11.15
CA ASP A 4 11.43 -9.11 -12.46
C ASP A 4 10.62 -7.82 -12.30
N ASP A 5 10.54 -7.03 -13.37
CA ASP A 5 9.68 -5.86 -13.45
C ASP A 5 8.22 -6.31 -13.61
N ILE A 6 7.33 -5.82 -12.74
CA ILE A 6 5.92 -6.21 -12.75
C ILE A 6 5.22 -5.85 -14.08
N GLN A 7 5.64 -4.76 -14.75
CA GLN A 7 5.11 -4.37 -16.06
C GLN A 7 5.43 -5.41 -17.14
N ARG A 8 6.56 -6.13 -17.00
CA ARG A 8 6.97 -7.21 -17.91
C ARG A 8 6.44 -8.56 -17.47
N TRP A 9 6.30 -8.77 -16.16
CA TRP A 9 5.92 -10.05 -15.59
C TRP A 9 4.41 -10.29 -15.67
N ALA A 10 3.59 -9.27 -15.35
CA ALA A 10 2.13 -9.39 -15.29
C ALA A 10 1.48 -9.87 -16.60
N PRO A 11 1.83 -9.34 -17.79
CA PRO A 11 1.21 -9.78 -19.05
C PRO A 11 1.52 -11.23 -19.44
N ARG A 12 2.53 -11.85 -18.81
CA ARG A 12 2.91 -13.25 -19.04
C ARG A 12 2.16 -14.23 -18.14
N GLN A 13 1.37 -13.74 -17.19
CA GLN A 13 0.63 -14.58 -16.26
C GLN A 13 -0.77 -14.89 -16.80
N THR A 14 -1.20 -16.12 -16.60
CA THR A 14 -2.57 -16.57 -16.91
C THR A 14 -3.41 -16.78 -15.66
N VAL A 15 -2.79 -16.71 -14.48
CA VAL A 15 -3.43 -16.87 -13.18
C VAL A 15 -3.70 -15.50 -12.57
N ARG A 16 -4.91 -15.35 -12.02
CA ARG A 16 -5.31 -14.18 -11.24
C ARG A 16 -5.22 -14.49 -9.75
N PHE A 17 -5.09 -13.45 -8.93
CA PHE A 17 -4.83 -13.54 -7.50
C PHE A 17 -6.00 -13.02 -6.68
N ASP A 18 -6.35 -13.72 -5.61
CA ASP A 18 -7.34 -13.25 -4.64
C ASP A 18 -6.83 -12.12 -3.75
N LEU A 19 -5.49 -12.01 -3.62
CA LEU A 19 -4.85 -11.00 -2.81
C LEU A 19 -3.55 -10.53 -3.46
N ILE A 20 -3.45 -9.23 -3.67
CA ILE A 20 -2.24 -8.54 -4.12
C ILE A 20 -1.84 -7.56 -3.03
N ILE A 21 -0.61 -7.63 -2.53
CA ILE A 21 -0.09 -6.70 -1.52
C ILE A 21 1.09 -5.96 -2.12
N SER A 22 1.08 -4.63 -2.04
CA SER A 22 2.19 -3.79 -2.50
C SER A 22 2.55 -2.75 -1.44
N ASN A 23 3.85 -2.56 -1.25
CA ASN A 23 4.40 -1.40 -0.54
C ASN A 23 5.15 -0.57 -1.58
N PRO A 24 4.43 0.16 -2.46
CA PRO A 24 5.04 0.77 -3.62
C PRO A 24 6.00 1.90 -3.19
N PRO A 25 7.06 2.19 -3.97
CA PRO A 25 7.89 3.35 -3.72
C PRO A 25 7.07 4.64 -3.91
N TYR A 26 7.25 5.61 -3.01
CA TYR A 26 6.41 6.82 -2.95
C TYR A 26 7.05 8.08 -3.56
N TYR A 27 8.20 7.96 -4.21
CA TYR A 27 9.00 9.11 -4.60
C TYR A 27 8.55 9.67 -5.95
N GLU A 28 8.13 10.93 -5.95
CA GLU A 28 8.05 11.72 -7.19
C GLU A 28 9.45 11.80 -7.82
N PRO A 29 9.58 11.56 -9.14
CA PRO A 29 10.85 11.73 -9.83
C PRO A 29 11.26 13.21 -9.82
N GLY A 30 12.17 13.59 -8.93
CA GLY A 30 12.65 14.98 -8.87
C GLY A 30 13.65 15.35 -7.76
N VAL A 31 13.81 14.55 -6.70
CA VAL A 31 14.81 14.85 -5.66
C VAL A 31 16.17 14.29 -6.08
N GLU A 32 17.03 15.14 -6.63
CA GLU A 32 18.45 14.84 -6.83
C GLU A 32 19.08 14.45 -5.48
N CYS A 33 19.40 13.16 -5.31
CA CYS A 33 20.18 12.68 -4.18
C CYS A 33 21.38 11.87 -4.68
N ALA A 34 22.55 12.35 -4.28
CA ALA A 34 23.87 12.06 -4.84
C ALA A 34 24.50 10.75 -4.33
N THR A 35 23.97 9.58 -4.73
CA THR A 35 24.70 8.31 -4.53
C THR A 35 24.51 7.31 -5.68
N PRO A 36 25.60 6.73 -6.24
CA PRO A 36 25.54 5.79 -7.36
C PRO A 36 24.84 4.47 -7.00
N GLN A 37 24.84 4.03 -5.74
CA GLN A 37 24.18 2.79 -5.32
C GLN A 37 22.63 2.85 -5.40
N ARG A 38 22.04 4.03 -5.64
CA ARG A 38 20.60 4.20 -5.91
C ARG A 38 20.26 4.32 -7.41
N GLU A 39 21.24 4.24 -8.31
CA GLU A 39 20.99 4.30 -9.75
C GLU A 39 20.25 3.06 -10.28
N GLN A 40 20.33 1.92 -9.60
CA GLN A 40 19.56 0.74 -10.01
C GLN A 40 18.07 0.86 -9.70
N ALA A 41 17.70 1.65 -8.68
CA ALA A 41 16.31 2.10 -8.46
C ALA A 41 15.87 3.17 -9.47
N ARG A 42 16.82 3.75 -10.22
CA ARG A 42 16.58 4.76 -11.27
C ARG A 42 16.18 4.12 -12.60
N TYR A 43 16.45 2.82 -12.79
CA TYR A 43 15.76 2.01 -13.81
C TYR A 43 14.31 1.69 -13.42
N THR A 44 13.91 1.98 -12.17
CA THR A 44 12.55 1.81 -11.62
C THR A 44 11.79 3.15 -11.55
N ALA A 45 12.07 4.07 -12.49
CA ALA A 45 11.40 5.36 -12.60
C ALA A 45 9.97 5.30 -13.19
N THR A 46 9.42 4.10 -13.46
CA THR A 46 8.28 3.96 -14.40
C THR A 46 7.00 3.36 -13.81
N LEU A 47 6.97 2.95 -12.54
CA LEU A 47 5.72 2.46 -11.94
C LEU A 47 5.01 3.57 -11.16
N ASP A 48 4.28 4.40 -11.89
CA ASP A 48 3.34 5.33 -11.26
C ASP A 48 2.11 4.60 -10.68
N HIS A 49 1.34 5.32 -9.86
CA HIS A 49 0.14 4.78 -9.24
C HIS A 49 -0.90 4.32 -10.26
N GLN A 50 -0.98 4.97 -11.43
CA GLN A 50 -1.92 4.60 -12.47
C GLN A 50 -1.60 3.22 -13.04
N THR A 51 -0.34 3.03 -13.37
CA THR A 51 0.20 1.80 -13.94
C THR A 51 0.10 0.68 -12.92
N LEU A 52 0.38 0.95 -11.64
CA LEU A 52 0.19 -0.03 -10.58
C LEU A 52 -1.27 -0.46 -10.44
N LEU A 53 -2.22 0.49 -10.43
CA LEU A 53 -3.66 0.19 -10.36
C LEU A 53 -4.14 -0.59 -11.59
N ALA A 54 -3.65 -0.27 -12.79
CA ALA A 54 -4.00 -0.98 -14.01
C ALA A 54 -3.49 -2.43 -13.98
N ILE A 55 -2.22 -2.62 -13.63
CA ILE A 55 -1.63 -3.96 -13.49
C ILE A 55 -2.35 -4.78 -12.43
N ALA A 56 -2.67 -4.17 -11.28
CA ALA A 56 -3.43 -4.83 -10.24
C ALA A 56 -4.80 -5.28 -10.75
N ALA A 57 -5.47 -4.49 -11.60
CA ALA A 57 -6.79 -4.82 -12.14
C ALA A 57 -6.74 -6.04 -13.07
N ASP A 58 -5.69 -6.13 -13.88
CA ASP A 58 -5.48 -7.26 -14.80
C ASP A 58 -5.14 -8.56 -14.05
N CYS A 59 -4.46 -8.44 -12.91
CA CYS A 59 -3.97 -9.59 -12.15
C CYS A 59 -4.90 -10.06 -11.02
N ILE A 60 -5.80 -9.23 -10.50
CA ILE A 60 -6.65 -9.57 -9.35
C ILE A 60 -7.90 -10.31 -9.79
N THR A 61 -8.47 -11.21 -8.98
CA THR A 61 -9.80 -11.81 -9.23
C THR A 61 -10.93 -10.80 -8.97
N GLU A 62 -12.15 -11.10 -9.43
CA GLU A 62 -13.33 -10.24 -9.27
C GLU A 62 -13.66 -9.95 -7.79
N ASP A 63 -13.48 -10.96 -6.92
CA ASP A 63 -13.71 -10.87 -5.48
C ASP A 63 -12.43 -10.53 -4.69
N GLY A 64 -11.30 -10.30 -5.39
CA GLY A 64 -10.00 -10.14 -4.79
C GLY A 64 -9.78 -8.77 -4.13
N PHE A 65 -8.70 -8.68 -3.35
CA PHE A 65 -8.25 -7.46 -2.70
C PHE A 65 -6.86 -7.02 -3.13
N PHE A 66 -6.73 -5.75 -3.48
CA PHE A 66 -5.47 -5.07 -3.72
C PHE A 66 -5.15 -4.15 -2.54
N CYS A 67 -4.10 -4.49 -1.81
CA CYS A 67 -3.70 -3.83 -0.57
C CYS A 67 -2.43 -3.01 -0.77
N VAL A 68 -2.47 -1.75 -0.32
CA VAL A 68 -1.30 -0.85 -0.30
C VAL A 68 -1.11 -0.20 1.05
N VAL A 69 0.14 0.03 1.42
CA VAL A 69 0.52 0.96 2.48
C VAL A 69 1.13 2.19 1.83
N LEU A 70 0.68 3.39 2.22
CA LEU A 70 1.12 4.67 1.63
C LEU A 70 1.23 5.75 2.73
N PRO A 71 2.06 6.80 2.56
CA PRO A 71 1.94 8.03 3.34
C PRO A 71 0.53 8.62 3.17
N GLU A 72 -0.03 9.21 4.24
CA GLU A 72 -1.44 9.64 4.27
C GLU A 72 -1.84 10.53 3.08
N GLN A 73 -1.07 11.58 2.81
CA GLN A 73 -1.34 12.51 1.72
C GLN A 73 -1.33 11.81 0.35
N ILE A 74 -0.37 10.90 0.14
CA ILE A 74 -0.25 10.13 -1.09
C ILE A 74 -1.39 9.12 -1.21
N GLY A 75 -1.78 8.49 -0.10
CA GLY A 75 -2.89 7.55 -0.04
C GLY A 75 -4.23 8.18 -0.38
N ASN A 76 -4.45 9.44 -0.01
CA ASN A 76 -5.65 10.18 -0.42
C ASN A 76 -5.69 10.38 -1.94
N ALA A 77 -4.59 10.83 -2.54
CA ALA A 77 -4.49 10.99 -3.99
C ALA A 77 -4.64 9.65 -4.73
N PHE A 78 -3.98 8.60 -4.24
CA PHE A 78 -4.09 7.23 -4.75
C PHE A 78 -5.54 6.72 -4.71
N THR A 79 -6.24 6.95 -3.60
CA THR A 79 -7.64 6.55 -3.43
C THR A 79 -8.53 7.22 -4.48
N GLN A 80 -8.40 8.53 -4.68
CA GLN A 80 -9.18 9.23 -5.71
C GLN A 80 -8.93 8.67 -7.10
N GLN A 81 -7.66 8.38 -7.40
CA GLN A 81 -7.29 7.77 -8.66
C GLN A 81 -7.86 6.36 -8.85
N ALA A 82 -7.80 5.52 -7.81
CA ALA A 82 -8.37 4.18 -7.82
C ALA A 82 -9.88 4.20 -8.06
N LEU A 83 -10.61 5.08 -7.34
CA LEU A 83 -12.06 5.25 -7.51
C LEU A 83 -12.41 5.67 -8.95
N ASN A 84 -11.64 6.59 -9.55
CA ASN A 84 -11.84 7.01 -10.94
C ASN A 84 -11.59 5.89 -11.96
N MET A 85 -10.78 4.89 -11.59
CA MET A 85 -10.50 3.70 -12.40
C MET A 85 -11.49 2.55 -12.16
N GLY A 86 -12.53 2.77 -11.35
CA GLY A 86 -13.56 1.76 -11.06
C GLY A 86 -13.24 0.81 -9.91
N TRP A 87 -12.16 1.07 -9.17
CA TRP A 87 -11.93 0.36 -7.91
C TRP A 87 -12.86 0.85 -6.81
N HIS A 88 -13.12 -0.03 -5.85
CA HIS A 88 -13.89 0.31 -4.65
C HIS A 88 -12.98 0.20 -3.43
N LEU A 89 -12.87 1.28 -2.67
CA LEU A 89 -12.21 1.23 -1.36
C LEU A 89 -13.09 0.41 -0.41
N ARG A 90 -12.50 -0.61 0.20
CA ARG A 90 -13.19 -1.55 1.09
C ARG A 90 -12.66 -1.49 2.52
N LEU A 91 -11.37 -1.24 2.69
CA LEU A 91 -10.74 -1.08 4.01
C LEU A 91 -9.81 0.13 4.00
N ARG A 92 -9.87 0.94 5.06
CA ARG A 92 -8.90 1.99 5.34
C ARG A 92 -8.51 1.97 6.82
N THR A 93 -7.22 1.86 7.11
CA THR A 93 -6.68 2.04 8.45
C THR A 93 -5.75 3.24 8.48
N ASP A 94 -6.13 4.27 9.22
CA ASP A 94 -5.31 5.45 9.46
C ASP A 94 -4.31 5.16 10.60
N VAL A 95 -3.01 5.21 10.30
CA VAL A 95 -1.94 4.87 11.24
C VAL A 95 -1.24 6.13 11.74
N ALA A 96 -1.30 6.35 13.05
CA ALA A 96 -0.66 7.47 13.74
C ALA A 96 0.38 6.98 14.76
N GLU A 97 1.34 7.84 15.11
CA GLU A 97 2.33 7.50 16.14
C GLU A 97 1.67 7.30 17.51
N ASN A 98 0.72 8.16 17.86
CA ASN A 98 -0.08 8.09 19.08
C ASN A 98 -1.40 8.87 18.87
N GLU A 99 -2.27 8.87 19.88
CA GLU A 99 -3.60 9.52 19.84
C GLU A 99 -3.54 11.02 19.50
N ALA A 100 -2.51 11.71 19.99
CA ALA A 100 -2.36 13.16 19.81
C ALA A 100 -1.78 13.57 18.45
N ARG A 101 -1.30 12.62 17.64
CA ARG A 101 -0.68 12.88 16.33
C ARG A 101 -1.64 12.57 15.20
N LEU A 102 -1.52 13.33 14.12
CA LEU A 102 -2.21 13.01 12.87
C LEU A 102 -1.64 11.72 12.27
N PRO A 103 -2.46 10.95 11.52
CA PRO A 103 -1.98 9.81 10.76
C PRO A 103 -0.89 10.23 9.77
N HIS A 104 0.14 9.42 9.66
CA HIS A 104 1.24 9.63 8.71
C HIS A 104 1.31 8.51 7.67
N ARG A 105 0.59 7.41 7.89
CA ARG A 105 0.43 6.31 6.95
C ARG A 105 -1.02 5.88 6.90
N VAL A 106 -1.39 5.28 5.77
CA VAL A 106 -2.68 4.63 5.57
C VAL A 106 -2.46 3.24 5.01
N LEU A 107 -3.21 2.28 5.54
CA LEU A 107 -3.36 0.96 4.93
C LEU A 107 -4.69 0.99 4.15
N LEU A 108 -4.65 0.63 2.88
CA LEU A 108 -5.81 0.69 2.00
C LEU A 108 -6.00 -0.68 1.35
N ALA A 109 -7.24 -1.16 1.29
CA ALA A 109 -7.61 -2.33 0.51
C ALA A 109 -8.72 -1.96 -0.47
N PHE A 110 -8.47 -2.21 -1.75
CA PHE A 110 -9.40 -1.98 -2.84
C PHE A 110 -9.89 -3.31 -3.42
N SER A 111 -11.11 -3.33 -3.94
CA SER A 111 -11.66 -4.48 -4.65
C SER A 111 -12.27 -4.02 -5.99
N PRO A 112 -12.29 -4.89 -7.03
CA PRO A 112 -13.08 -4.64 -8.23
C PRO A 112 -14.58 -4.59 -7.96
N GLN A 113 -15.04 -5.19 -6.85
CA GLN A 113 -16.44 -5.18 -6.44
C GLN A 113 -16.75 -4.12 -5.38
N ALA A 114 -17.87 -3.45 -5.60
CA ALA A 114 -18.46 -2.54 -4.64
C ALA A 114 -18.84 -3.27 -3.35
N GLY A 115 -18.82 -2.55 -2.24
CA GLY A 115 -19.28 -3.04 -0.95
C GLY A 115 -19.06 -2.00 0.13
N GLU A 116 -19.35 -2.39 1.37
CA GLU A 116 -19.10 -1.53 2.52
C GLU A 116 -17.60 -1.23 2.65
N CYS A 117 -17.31 0.04 2.98
CA CYS A 117 -15.98 0.51 3.31
C CYS A 117 -15.85 0.61 4.83
N PHE A 118 -15.01 -0.23 5.41
CA PHE A 118 -14.66 -0.12 6.82
C PHE A 118 -13.45 0.78 6.99
N SER A 119 -13.57 1.73 7.92
CA SER A 119 -12.47 2.61 8.27
C SER A 119 -12.21 2.54 9.77
N ASP A 120 -10.95 2.39 10.14
CA ASP A 120 -10.51 2.39 11.52
C ASP A 120 -9.21 3.18 11.68
N ARG A 121 -8.75 3.26 12.93
CA ARG A 121 -7.54 3.97 13.30
C ARG A 121 -6.67 3.08 14.16
N LEU A 122 -5.37 3.12 13.87
CA LEU A 122 -4.34 2.40 14.61
C LEU A 122 -3.32 3.41 15.16
N VAL A 123 -3.05 3.36 16.46
CA VAL A 123 -1.96 4.10 17.07
C VAL A 123 -0.81 3.15 17.37
N ILE A 124 0.43 3.55 17.07
CA ILE A 124 1.61 2.71 17.32
C ILE A 124 1.93 2.67 18.82
N ARG A 125 1.86 3.82 19.49
CA ARG A 125 2.14 3.98 20.91
C ARG A 125 0.89 4.36 21.71
N GLY A 126 0.69 3.68 22.84
CA GLY A 126 -0.33 4.02 23.82
C GLY A 126 0.02 5.28 24.63
N SER A 127 -0.88 5.67 25.55
CA SER A 127 -0.67 6.83 26.43
C SER A 127 0.56 6.70 27.34
N ASP A 128 0.98 5.47 27.61
CA ASP A 128 2.14 5.10 28.42
C ASP A 128 3.46 5.03 27.63
N GLN A 129 3.43 5.38 26.33
CA GLN A 129 4.56 5.32 25.39
C GLN A 129 5.05 3.89 25.06
N HIS A 130 4.36 2.84 25.52
CA HIS A 130 4.60 1.49 25.03
C HIS A 130 3.85 1.23 23.72
N TYR A 131 4.18 0.12 23.04
CA TYR A 131 3.40 -0.29 21.88
C TYR A 131 1.94 -0.52 22.30
N SER A 132 1.00 0.02 21.52
CA SER A 132 -0.41 -0.17 21.81
C SER A 132 -0.82 -1.63 21.69
N GLU A 133 -1.83 -2.06 22.43
CA GLU A 133 -2.36 -3.43 22.34
C GLU A 133 -2.77 -3.78 20.90
N SER A 134 -3.41 -2.84 20.19
CA SER A 134 -3.80 -3.02 18.79
C SER A 134 -2.60 -3.20 17.85
N TYR A 135 -1.52 -2.45 18.06
CA TYR A 135 -0.32 -2.56 17.23
C TYR A 135 0.43 -3.86 17.53
N THR A 136 0.55 -4.20 18.82
CA THR A 136 1.10 -5.46 19.28
C THR A 136 0.35 -6.66 18.72
N ALA A 137 -0.98 -6.68 18.84
CA ALA A 137 -1.81 -7.75 18.30
C ALA A 137 -1.58 -7.94 16.78
N LEU A 138 -1.41 -6.85 16.04
CA LEU A 138 -1.19 -6.87 14.60
C LEU A 138 0.20 -7.40 14.22
N THR A 139 1.26 -7.04 14.95
CA THR A 139 2.63 -7.28 14.50
C THR A 139 3.45 -8.27 15.35
N GLN A 140 2.89 -8.80 16.44
CA GLN A 140 3.57 -9.75 17.34
C GLN A 140 4.08 -11.01 16.63
N ALA A 141 3.42 -11.44 15.54
CA ALA A 141 3.86 -12.60 14.76
C ALA A 141 5.19 -12.36 14.01
N PHE A 142 5.62 -11.11 13.87
CA PHE A 142 6.80 -10.71 13.10
C PHE A 142 7.90 -10.07 13.94
N TYR A 143 7.57 -9.39 15.04
CA TYR A 143 8.55 -8.75 15.91
C TYR A 143 8.90 -9.62 17.10
N LEU A 144 10.21 -9.83 17.31
CA LEU A 144 10.75 -10.70 18.37
C LEU A 144 10.62 -10.12 19.79
N PHE A 145 10.21 -8.85 19.93
CA PHE A 145 10.24 -8.09 21.20
C PHE A 145 8.95 -7.34 21.48
N MET A 146 7.84 -7.84 20.94
CA MET A 146 6.50 -7.33 21.24
C MET A 146 5.92 -7.88 22.53
#